data_AF-A0A1Q3LHB3-F1
#
_entry.id   AF-A0A1Q3LHB3-F1
#
_cell.length_a   1.000
_cell.length_b   1.000
_cell.length_c   1.000
_cell.angle_alpha   90.00
_cell.angle_beta   90.00
_cell.angle_gamma   90.00
#
_symmetry.space_group_name_H-M   'P 1'
#
loop_
_entity.id
_entity.type
_entity.pdbx_description
1 polymer ?
#
loop_
_entity_poly.entity_id
_entity_poly.type
_entity_poly.pdbx_seq_one_letter_code
_entity_poly.pdbx_strand_id
1 'polypeptide(L)'
;MRDKKDAALLGGLLVPTMAAALAAAMLSLQACALTCNATPDKLAHLRRDMSYAETAQVMGCPGSVVTRYGPDTGDYASVEWNGPGTLFERTRIDFLNGKLLSYITESRGAL
;
A
#
# COMPACT_ATOMS: atom_id res chain seq x y z
N MET A 1 35.89 32.63 56.57
CA MET A 1 37.02 31.68 56.49
C MET A 1 36.90 30.87 55.20
N ARG A 2 37.98 30.78 54.43
CA ARG A 2 38.12 29.91 53.25
C ARG A 2 38.50 28.50 53.72
N ASP A 3 37.99 27.49 53.04
CA ASP A 3 38.69 26.30 52.49
C ASP A 3 37.60 25.44 51.82
N LYS A 4 37.47 25.32 50.50
CA LYS A 4 38.38 24.88 49.42
C LYS A 4 38.67 23.36 49.47
N LYS A 5 38.36 22.74 48.32
CA LYS A 5 38.82 21.45 47.77
C LYS A 5 38.03 20.20 48.15
N ASP A 6 37.84 19.19 47.30
CA ASP A 6 37.89 18.96 45.85
C ASP A 6 37.58 17.46 45.72
N ALA A 7 36.69 17.07 44.80
CA ALA A 7 36.70 15.81 44.03
C ALA A 7 35.29 15.62 43.41
N ALA A 8 35.07 15.92 42.13
CA ALA A 8 35.50 15.10 40.98
C ALA A 8 34.97 13.66 41.13
N LEU A 9 34.14 13.08 40.28
CA LEU A 9 33.86 13.20 38.84
C LEU A 9 32.61 12.33 38.57
N LEU A 10 32.14 12.34 37.32
CA LEU A 10 31.23 11.37 36.68
C LEU A 10 29.76 11.79 36.66
N GLY A 11 29.39 12.48 35.58
CA GLY A 11 27.99 12.76 35.28
C GLY A 11 27.76 13.32 33.88
N GLY A 12 28.37 12.71 32.86
CA GLY A 12 27.87 12.78 31.49
C GLY A 12 28.14 14.06 30.70
N LEU A 13 29.15 14.02 29.84
CA LEU A 13 29.03 14.61 28.51
C LEU A 13 27.80 14.02 27.80
N LEU A 14 27.09 14.82 27.00
CA LEU A 14 26.63 14.54 25.61
C LEU A 14 25.28 15.26 25.35
N VAL A 15 25.31 16.44 24.73
CA VAL A 15 24.97 16.73 23.31
C VAL A 15 23.56 17.35 23.18
N PRO A 16 23.42 18.55 22.56
CA PRO A 16 22.15 19.25 22.34
C PRO A 16 21.42 18.69 21.10
N THR A 17 20.32 19.31 20.66
CA THR A 17 19.69 19.11 19.34
C THR A 17 18.98 17.78 19.05
N MET A 18 17.82 17.53 19.66
CA MET A 18 16.84 16.52 19.18
C MET A 18 15.39 17.01 19.26
N ALA A 19 15.08 18.20 18.71
CA ALA A 19 13.69 18.66 18.60
C ALA A 19 13.22 18.91 17.16
N ALA A 20 14.13 18.91 16.17
CA ALA A 20 13.79 19.25 14.78
C ALA A 20 13.56 18.04 13.85
N ALA A 21 13.69 16.80 14.33
CA ALA A 21 13.67 15.62 13.47
C ALA A 21 12.27 15.01 13.23
N LEU A 22 11.23 15.38 14.01
CA LEU A 22 9.90 14.75 13.87
C LEU A 22 9.00 15.38 12.80
N ALA A 23 9.30 16.58 12.29
CA ALA A 23 8.42 17.26 11.33
C ALA A 23 8.61 16.80 9.86
N ALA A 24 9.72 16.12 9.55
CA ALA A 24 10.04 15.71 8.17
C ALA A 24 9.40 14.37 7.75
N ALA A 25 8.83 13.60 8.67
CA ALA A 25 8.28 12.27 8.37
C ALA A 25 6.83 12.28 7.84
N MET A 26 6.14 13.44 7.86
CA MET A 26 4.73 13.52 7.45
C MET A 26 4.50 14.01 6.01
N LEU A 27 5.55 14.42 5.27
CA LEU A 27 5.39 14.95 3.91
C LEU A 27 5.42 13.90 2.79
N SER A 28 5.59 12.61 3.10
CA SER A 28 5.70 11.56 2.08
C SER A 28 4.35 10.99 1.58
N LEU A 29 3.22 11.42 2.16
CA LEU A 29 1.88 11.07 1.65
C LEU A 29 1.37 12.11 0.64
N GLN A 30 2.24 12.60 -0.23
CA GLN A 30 1.75 13.10 -1.52
C GLN A 30 1.21 11.89 -2.26
N ALA A 31 -0.08 11.63 -2.05
CA ALA A 31 -0.89 10.72 -2.80
C ALA A 31 -0.69 11.06 -4.27
N CYS A 32 0.24 10.34 -4.89
CA CYS A 32 0.29 10.25 -6.32
C CYS A 32 -1.12 9.79 -6.69
N ALA A 33 -1.88 10.65 -7.38
CA ALA A 33 -3.12 10.27 -8.01
C ALA A 33 -2.78 9.31 -9.15
N LEU A 34 -2.20 8.16 -8.80
CA LEU A 34 -1.99 7.02 -9.66
C LEU A 34 -3.40 6.60 -10.02
N THR A 35 -3.77 6.88 -11.26
CA THR A 35 -4.93 6.27 -11.86
C THR A 35 -4.77 4.77 -11.68
N CYS A 36 -5.65 4.19 -10.86
CA CYS A 36 -5.71 2.76 -10.53
C CYS A 36 -6.16 1.95 -11.75
N ASN A 37 -5.42 2.07 -12.85
CA ASN A 37 -5.74 1.48 -14.13
C ASN A 37 -4.99 0.15 -14.29
N ALA A 38 -5.76 -0.86 -14.67
CA ALA A 38 -5.32 -2.19 -15.05
C ALA A 38 -4.78 -2.19 -16.47
N THR A 39 -3.63 -1.55 -16.70
CA THR A 39 -3.02 -1.51 -18.03
C THR A 39 -2.71 -2.92 -18.56
N PRO A 40 -2.64 -3.12 -19.88
CA PRO A 40 -2.32 -4.44 -20.45
C PRO A 40 -1.01 -5.03 -19.90
N ASP A 41 0.02 -4.22 -19.69
CA ASP A 41 1.29 -4.67 -19.11
C ASP A 41 1.11 -5.21 -17.68
N LYS A 42 0.36 -4.50 -16.82
CA LYS A 42 0.08 -4.97 -15.45
C LYS A 42 -0.69 -6.28 -15.46
N LEU A 43 -1.70 -6.39 -16.33
CA LEU A 43 -2.51 -7.60 -16.49
C LEU A 43 -1.67 -8.80 -16.95
N ALA A 44 -0.68 -8.59 -17.82
CA ALA A 44 0.24 -9.63 -18.28
C ALA A 44 1.15 -10.17 -17.16
N HIS A 45 1.38 -9.39 -16.10
CA HIS A 45 2.16 -9.81 -14.94
C HIS A 45 1.34 -10.54 -13.87
N LEU A 46 0.00 -10.49 -13.93
CA LEU A 46 -0.85 -11.21 -12.99
C LEU A 46 -0.74 -12.71 -13.22
N ARG A 47 -0.60 -13.46 -12.12
CA ARG A 47 -0.61 -14.92 -12.13
C ARG A 47 -1.62 -15.45 -11.13
N ARG A 48 -2.20 -16.61 -11.46
CA ARG A 48 -2.96 -17.40 -10.48
C ARG A 48 -2.10 -17.67 -9.24
N ASP A 49 -2.77 -17.76 -8.09
CA ASP A 49 -2.19 -17.98 -6.77
C ASP A 49 -1.29 -16.85 -6.22
N MET A 50 -1.24 -15.70 -6.90
CA MET A 50 -0.73 -14.46 -6.29
C MET A 50 -1.58 -14.07 -5.09
N SER A 51 -0.96 -13.66 -4.00
CA SER A 51 -1.67 -13.02 -2.89
C SER A 51 -2.28 -11.69 -3.32
N TYR A 52 -3.23 -11.19 -2.53
CA TYR A 52 -3.75 -9.84 -2.71
C TYR A 52 -2.64 -8.77 -2.65
N ALA A 53 -1.68 -8.91 -1.73
CA ALA A 53 -0.57 -7.96 -1.60
C ALA A 53 0.33 -7.93 -2.85
N GLU A 54 0.70 -9.10 -3.38
CA GLU A 54 1.47 -9.21 -4.63
C GLU A 54 0.67 -8.63 -5.81
N THR A 55 -0.64 -8.90 -5.86
CA THR A 55 -1.53 -8.36 -6.89
C THR A 55 -1.59 -6.84 -6.83
N ALA A 56 -1.82 -6.26 -5.65
CA ALA A 56 -1.87 -4.81 -5.46
C ALA A 56 -0.54 -4.14 -5.82
N GLN A 57 0.59 -4.81 -5.56
CA GLN A 57 1.91 -4.34 -5.96
C GLN A 57 2.06 -4.30 -7.49
N VAL A 58 1.64 -5.35 -8.21
CA VAL A 58 1.63 -5.38 -9.69
C VAL A 58 0.72 -4.27 -10.24
N MET A 59 -0.46 -4.10 -9.64
CA MET A 59 -1.43 -3.11 -10.07
C MET A 59 -1.01 -1.67 -9.73
N GLY A 60 -0.09 -1.52 -8.77
CA GLY A 60 0.40 -0.24 -8.27
C GLY A 60 -0.58 0.48 -7.33
N CYS A 61 -1.68 -0.18 -6.95
CA CYS A 61 -2.66 0.34 -6.00
C CYS A 61 -3.60 -0.78 -5.51
N PRO A 62 -4.29 -0.60 -4.36
CA PRO A 62 -5.08 -1.66 -3.75
C PRO A 62 -6.39 -2.02 -4.49
N GLY A 63 -6.90 -1.14 -5.35
CA GLY A 63 -8.23 -1.29 -5.94
C GLY A 63 -9.37 -1.09 -4.92
N SER A 64 -10.59 -1.40 -5.34
CA SER A 64 -11.83 -1.25 -4.56
C SER A 64 -12.47 -2.61 -4.31
N VAL A 65 -12.60 -3.03 -3.05
CA VAL A 65 -13.31 -4.27 -2.70
C VAL A 65 -14.81 -4.10 -2.95
N VAL A 66 -15.42 -5.03 -3.68
CA VAL A 66 -16.86 -4.99 -4.05
C VAL A 66 -17.68 -6.16 -3.50
N THR A 67 -17.07 -6.96 -2.63
CA THR A 67 -17.69 -8.05 -1.88
C THR A 67 -17.78 -7.72 -0.40
N ARG A 68 -18.53 -8.54 0.36
CA ARG A 68 -18.62 -8.42 1.82
C ARG A 68 -17.28 -8.68 2.52
N TYR A 69 -16.54 -9.68 2.07
CA TYR A 69 -15.27 -10.11 2.68
C TYR A 69 -14.08 -9.53 1.92
N GLY A 70 -12.96 -9.39 2.65
CA GLY A 70 -11.70 -8.85 2.13
C GLY A 70 -10.90 -9.88 1.32
N PRO A 71 -10.07 -9.41 0.38
CA PRO A 71 -9.27 -10.27 -0.51
C PRO A 71 -8.08 -10.95 0.16
N ASP A 72 -7.80 -10.64 1.41
CA ASP A 72 -6.78 -11.23 2.27
C ASP A 72 -7.36 -12.29 3.25
N THR A 73 -8.67 -12.52 3.24
CA THR A 73 -9.32 -13.51 4.10
C THR A 73 -9.39 -14.89 3.45
N GLY A 74 -9.88 -15.89 4.20
CA GLY A 74 -10.17 -17.23 3.69
C GLY A 74 -11.35 -17.29 2.71
N ASP A 75 -12.17 -16.24 2.65
CA ASP A 75 -13.41 -16.24 1.88
C ASP A 75 -13.18 -15.82 0.41
N TYR A 76 -14.24 -15.91 -0.39
CA TYR A 76 -14.24 -15.31 -1.72
C TYR A 76 -14.37 -13.79 -1.62
N ALA A 77 -13.58 -13.08 -2.41
CA ALA A 77 -13.65 -11.64 -2.55
C ALA A 77 -13.41 -11.20 -4.00
N SER A 78 -14.03 -10.08 -4.38
CA SER A 78 -13.76 -9.43 -5.67
C SER A 78 -13.26 -8.02 -5.43
N VAL A 79 -12.21 -7.64 -6.17
CA VAL A 79 -11.61 -6.31 -6.12
C VAL A 79 -11.59 -5.71 -7.52
N GLU A 80 -11.90 -4.42 -7.62
CA GLU A 80 -12.01 -3.69 -8.87
C GLU A 80 -10.90 -2.66 -9.03
N TRP A 81 -10.41 -2.55 -10.26
CA TRP A 81 -9.59 -1.47 -10.76
C TRP A 81 -10.30 -0.82 -11.96
N ASN A 82 -9.90 0.40 -12.29
CA ASN A 82 -10.25 0.96 -13.59
C ASN A 82 -9.65 0.08 -14.67
N GLY A 83 -10.39 -0.13 -15.75
CA GLY A 83 -9.93 -0.98 -16.83
C GLY A 83 -8.85 -0.31 -17.71
N PRO A 84 -8.31 -1.06 -18.69
CA PRO A 84 -7.19 -0.62 -19.52
C PRO A 84 -7.52 0.52 -20.49
N GLY A 85 -8.79 0.86 -20.72
CA GLY A 85 -9.17 1.88 -21.70
C GLY A 85 -10.66 2.23 -21.66
N THR A 86 -11.13 2.91 -22.70
CA THR A 86 -12.51 3.42 -22.78
C THR A 86 -13.54 2.35 -23.13
N LEU A 87 -13.14 1.26 -23.80
CA LEU A 87 -14.04 0.15 -24.10
C LEU A 87 -14.12 -0.87 -22.96
N PHE A 88 -13.02 -1.03 -22.23
CA PHE A 88 -12.93 -1.90 -21.05
C PHE A 88 -12.62 -1.00 -19.86
N GLU A 89 -13.68 -0.46 -19.28
CA GLU A 89 -13.62 0.59 -18.26
C GLU A 89 -13.38 0.04 -16.85
N ARG A 90 -13.50 -1.28 -16.67
CA ARG A 90 -13.38 -1.97 -15.39
C ARG A 90 -12.58 -3.25 -15.53
N THR A 91 -11.77 -3.53 -14.53
CA THR A 91 -11.13 -4.83 -14.32
C THR A 91 -11.55 -5.35 -12.96
N ARG A 92 -12.11 -6.56 -12.92
CA ARG A 92 -12.42 -7.28 -11.68
C ARG A 92 -11.45 -8.43 -11.52
N ILE A 93 -10.86 -8.56 -10.34
CA ILE A 93 -10.04 -9.71 -9.96
C ILE A 93 -10.73 -10.42 -8.80
N ASP A 94 -10.87 -11.73 -8.92
CA ASP A 94 -11.47 -12.58 -7.92
C ASP A 94 -10.39 -13.29 -7.11
N PHE A 95 -10.58 -13.32 -5.80
CA PHE A 95 -9.72 -13.97 -4.82
C PHE A 95 -10.48 -15.05 -4.08
N LEU A 96 -9.81 -16.14 -3.75
CA LEU A 96 -10.31 -17.21 -2.88
C LEU A 96 -9.16 -17.67 -1.98
N ASN A 97 -9.39 -17.80 -0.68
CA ASN A 97 -8.35 -18.12 0.30
C ASN A 97 -7.14 -17.17 0.24
N GLY A 98 -7.38 -15.89 0.01
CA GLY A 98 -6.33 -14.87 -0.11
C GLY A 98 -5.56 -14.88 -1.43
N LYS A 99 -5.99 -15.70 -2.42
CA LYS A 99 -5.25 -15.99 -3.66
C LYS A 99 -6.03 -15.62 -4.91
N LEU A 100 -5.35 -15.01 -5.87
CA LEU A 100 -5.89 -14.66 -7.18
C LEU A 100 -6.36 -15.92 -7.91
N LEU A 101 -7.66 -15.96 -8.19
CA LEU A 101 -8.32 -17.04 -8.91
C LEU A 101 -8.44 -16.74 -10.41
N SER A 102 -8.98 -15.56 -10.74
CA SER A 102 -9.26 -15.13 -12.10
C SER A 102 -9.36 -13.60 -12.18
N TYR A 103 -9.32 -13.07 -13.40
CA TYR A 103 -9.70 -11.68 -13.65
C TYR A 103 -10.50 -11.57 -14.95
N ILE A 104 -11.30 -10.52 -15.03
CA ILE A 104 -12.01 -10.11 -16.24
C ILE A 104 -11.86 -8.61 -16.46
N THR A 105 -11.89 -8.19 -17.72
CA THR A 105 -11.97 -6.78 -18.12
C THR A 105 -13.24 -6.57 -18.93
N GLU A 106 -14.04 -5.56 -18.58
CA GLU A 106 -15.36 -5.37 -19.15
C GLU A 106 -15.75 -3.88 -19.25
N SER A 107 -16.73 -3.58 -20.09
CA SER A 107 -17.39 -2.27 -20.18
C SER A 107 -18.34 -2.08 -18.99
N ARG A 108 -18.50 -0.85 -18.48
CA ARG A 108 -19.57 -0.58 -17.50
C ARG A 108 -20.92 -0.65 -18.20
N GLY A 109 -21.87 -1.39 -17.63
CA GLY A 109 -23.25 -1.49 -18.15
C GLY A 109 -23.49 -2.57 -19.21
N ALA A 110 -22.53 -3.46 -19.44
CA ALA A 110 -22.77 -4.68 -20.21
C ALA A 110 -23.53 -5.72 -19.35
N LEU A 111 -24.86 -5.65 -19.35
CA LEU A 111 -25.77 -6.69 -18.87
C LEU A 111 -26.80 -7.00 -19.95
#